data_AF-A0A3G6T6X7-F1
#
_entry.id   AF-A0A3G6T6X7-F1
#
_cell.length_a   1.000
_cell.length_b   1.000
_cell.length_c   1.000
_cell.angle_alpha   90.00
_cell.angle_beta   90.00
_cell.angle_gamma   90.00
#
_symmetry.space_group_name_H-M   'P 1'
#
loop_
_entity.id
_entity.type
_entity.pdbx_description
1 polymer ?
#
loop_
_entity_poly.entity_id
_entity_poly.type
_entity_poly.pdbx_seq_one_letter_code
_entity_poly.pdbx_strand_id
1 'polypeptide(L)'
;MKLKDVFKQAVNNNLCKEWQGKMKDDLSLENLCRMYFDGDDWSMENNFPSLDILREFKGQSEQHRLYTDYSGKNTNHQNSAYFGTSNVTVGYNMFNVGKLILRHDTKAKVIAKDHAIVIVNLLDKAELEIECYDKASVMVFCYDNHNVKSIGNVKVQTSTFKK
;
A
#
# COMPACT_ATOMS: atom_id res chain seq x y z
N MET A 1 -11.11 21.83 3.91
CA MET A 1 -9.76 22.41 3.69
C MET A 1 -8.79 21.31 3.25
N LYS A 2 -8.61 20.26 4.06
CA LYS A 2 -7.70 19.12 3.86
C LYS A 2 -7.75 18.39 2.50
N LEU A 3 -8.94 18.02 2.00
CA LEU A 3 -9.07 17.25 0.75
C LEU A 3 -8.67 18.04 -0.51
N LYS A 4 -8.79 19.38 -0.47
CA LYS A 4 -8.32 20.25 -1.56
C LYS A 4 -6.78 20.26 -1.62
N ASP A 5 -6.11 20.04 -0.51
CA ASP A 5 -4.66 20.03 -0.45
C ASP A 5 -4.09 18.72 -1.02
N VAL A 6 -4.80 17.60 -0.86
CA VAL A 6 -4.54 16.34 -1.60
C VAL A 6 -4.55 16.60 -3.11
N PHE A 7 -5.60 17.26 -3.61
CA PHE A 7 -5.71 17.57 -5.03
C PHE A 7 -4.62 18.53 -5.52
N LYS A 8 -4.33 19.61 -4.77
CA LYS A 8 -3.23 20.53 -5.12
C LYS A 8 -1.90 19.80 -5.19
N GLN A 9 -1.61 18.92 -4.23
CA GLN A 9 -0.40 18.11 -4.23
C GLN A 9 -0.35 17.20 -5.45
N ALA A 10 -1.48 16.60 -5.83
CA ALA A 10 -1.53 15.75 -7.01
C ALA A 10 -1.20 16.51 -8.30
N VAL A 11 -1.76 17.72 -8.45
CA VAL A 11 -1.45 18.61 -9.59
C VAL A 11 0.03 19.01 -9.60
N ASN A 12 0.60 19.34 -8.43
CA ASN A 12 2.01 19.70 -8.30
C ASN A 12 2.96 18.53 -8.64
N ASN A 13 2.53 17.29 -8.40
CA ASN A 13 3.23 16.07 -8.81
C ASN A 13 2.93 15.65 -10.27
N ASN A 14 2.43 16.57 -11.10
CA ASN A 14 2.15 16.33 -12.52
C ASN A 14 1.15 15.20 -12.82
N LEU A 15 0.16 14.99 -11.94
CA LEU A 15 -0.94 14.05 -12.22
C LEU A 15 -1.59 14.40 -13.57
N CYS A 16 -1.88 13.43 -14.42
CA CYS A 16 -2.42 13.72 -15.75
C CYS A 16 -3.86 14.27 -15.70
N LYS A 17 -4.30 14.95 -16.76
CA LYS A 17 -5.61 15.64 -16.81
C LYS A 17 -6.81 14.72 -16.57
N GLU A 18 -6.74 13.47 -17.00
CA GLU A 18 -7.81 12.49 -16.78
C GLU A 18 -8.03 12.24 -15.28
N TRP A 19 -6.96 11.92 -14.56
CA TRP A 19 -7.01 11.66 -13.12
C TRP A 19 -7.32 12.93 -12.32
N GLN A 20 -6.83 14.10 -12.77
CA GLN A 20 -7.27 15.38 -12.19
C GLN A 20 -8.78 15.61 -12.37
N GLY A 21 -9.35 15.22 -13.51
CA GLY A 21 -10.80 15.27 -13.75
C GLY A 21 -11.57 14.41 -12.74
N LYS A 22 -11.17 13.13 -12.61
CA LYS A 22 -11.79 12.19 -11.65
C LYS A 22 -11.74 12.70 -10.20
N MET A 23 -10.65 13.35 -9.78
CA MET A 23 -10.58 13.97 -8.45
C MET A 23 -11.50 15.19 -8.31
N LYS A 24 -11.66 16.01 -9.36
CA LYS A 24 -12.55 17.18 -9.32
C LYS A 24 -14.02 16.78 -9.30
N ASP A 25 -14.38 15.72 -10.01
CA ASP A 25 -15.75 15.21 -10.08
C ASP A 25 -16.22 14.71 -8.71
N ASP A 26 -15.34 14.05 -7.96
CA ASP A 26 -15.60 13.64 -6.58
C ASP A 26 -14.35 13.79 -5.70
N LEU A 27 -14.36 14.80 -4.83
CA LEU A 27 -13.26 15.09 -3.91
C LEU A 27 -13.43 14.42 -2.53
N SER A 28 -14.30 13.42 -2.41
CA SER A 28 -14.54 12.69 -1.16
C SER A 28 -13.31 11.85 -0.76
N LEU A 29 -13.14 11.62 0.55
CA LEU A 29 -12.06 10.77 1.05
C LEU A 29 -12.16 9.35 0.48
N GLU A 30 -13.38 8.81 0.37
CA GLU A 30 -13.62 7.49 -0.22
C GLU A 30 -13.10 7.41 -1.66
N ASN A 31 -13.46 8.38 -2.51
CA ASN A 31 -12.99 8.40 -3.89
C ASN A 31 -11.47 8.54 -3.97
N LEU A 32 -10.87 9.43 -3.19
CA LEU A 32 -9.41 9.60 -3.18
C LEU A 32 -8.68 8.33 -2.72
N CYS A 33 -9.17 7.64 -1.70
CA CYS A 33 -8.62 6.36 -1.25
C CYS A 33 -8.79 5.26 -2.30
N ARG A 34 -9.93 5.20 -3.00
CA ARG A 34 -10.13 4.28 -4.13
C ARG A 34 -9.14 4.56 -5.25
N MET A 35 -9.05 5.82 -5.66
CA MET A 35 -8.14 6.26 -6.73
C MET A 35 -6.67 5.97 -6.40
N TYR A 36 -6.27 6.04 -5.13
CA TYR A 36 -4.93 5.65 -4.70
C TYR A 36 -4.58 4.21 -5.08
N PHE A 37 -5.51 3.26 -4.92
CA PHE A 37 -5.28 1.86 -5.31
C PHE A 37 -5.41 1.63 -6.81
N ASP A 38 -6.32 2.35 -7.48
CA ASP A 38 -6.52 2.21 -8.93
C ASP A 38 -5.33 2.73 -9.74
N GLY A 39 -4.61 3.74 -9.22
CA GLY A 39 -3.42 4.38 -9.82
C GLY A 39 -2.23 4.34 -8.86
N ASP A 40 -1.99 3.18 -8.26
CA ASP A 40 -0.99 3.03 -7.20
C ASP A 40 0.44 3.20 -7.71
N ASP A 41 0.71 2.89 -8.97
CA ASP A 41 2.01 3.10 -9.63
C ASP A 41 2.47 4.55 -9.55
N TRP A 42 1.66 5.50 -10.02
CA TRP A 42 1.96 6.93 -9.96
C TRP A 42 2.05 7.42 -8.52
N SER A 43 1.17 6.93 -7.64
CA SER A 43 1.15 7.33 -6.24
C SER A 43 2.39 6.85 -5.48
N MET A 44 2.86 5.63 -5.78
CA MET A 44 4.09 5.06 -5.25
C MET A 44 5.33 5.82 -5.78
N GLU A 45 5.39 6.09 -7.07
CA GLU A 45 6.52 6.82 -7.70
C GLU A 45 6.70 8.23 -7.11
N ASN A 46 5.60 8.94 -6.88
CA ASN A 46 5.63 10.35 -6.48
C ASN A 46 5.54 10.57 -4.96
N ASN A 47 5.67 9.50 -4.16
CA ASN A 47 5.44 9.54 -2.72
C ASN A 47 4.14 10.30 -2.34
N PHE A 48 3.04 9.91 -2.98
CA PHE A 48 1.75 10.57 -2.84
C PHE A 48 0.75 9.68 -2.08
N PRO A 49 -0.12 10.24 -1.23
CA PRO A 49 -0.01 11.59 -0.65
C PRO A 49 1.21 11.70 0.28
N SER A 50 1.64 12.91 0.60
CA SER A 50 2.71 13.08 1.60
C SER A 50 2.29 12.55 2.97
N LEU A 51 3.27 12.13 3.76
CA LEU A 51 3.03 11.60 5.09
C LEU A 51 2.28 12.56 6.02
N ASP A 52 2.53 13.87 5.91
CA ASP A 52 1.82 14.88 6.70
C ASP A 52 0.33 14.90 6.39
N ILE A 53 -0.04 14.83 5.10
CA ILE A 53 -1.44 14.75 4.66
C ILE A 53 -2.06 13.44 5.16
N LEU A 54 -1.36 12.32 5.00
CA LEU A 54 -1.85 11.01 5.47
C LEU A 54 -2.17 11.02 6.97
N ARG A 55 -1.33 11.65 7.79
CA ARG A 55 -1.55 11.79 9.23
C ARG A 55 -2.80 12.61 9.57
N GLU A 56 -3.16 13.59 8.75
CA GLU A 56 -4.38 14.37 8.95
C GLU A 56 -5.67 13.57 8.77
N PHE A 57 -5.62 12.46 8.03
CA PHE A 57 -6.73 11.55 7.76
C PHE A 57 -6.66 10.24 8.55
N LYS A 58 -5.69 10.10 9.45
CA LYS A 58 -5.58 8.95 10.35
C LYS A 58 -6.91 8.69 11.09
N GLY A 59 -7.29 7.43 11.21
CA GLY A 59 -8.59 7.01 11.75
C GLY A 59 -9.77 7.11 10.76
N GLN A 60 -9.70 7.96 9.73
CA GLN A 60 -10.73 8.05 8.69
C GLN A 60 -10.35 7.27 7.43
N SER A 61 -9.09 7.27 7.01
CA SER A 61 -8.62 6.54 5.83
C SER A 61 -8.58 5.02 6.04
N GLU A 62 -8.57 4.57 7.30
CA GLU A 62 -8.48 3.16 7.68
C GLU A 62 -9.71 2.36 7.26
N GLN A 63 -10.89 2.99 7.22
CA GLN A 63 -12.12 2.38 6.68
C GLN A 63 -11.97 2.02 5.19
N HIS A 64 -11.04 2.70 4.51
CA HIS A 64 -10.67 2.46 3.12
C HIS A 64 -9.30 1.76 3.00
N ARG A 65 -8.80 1.17 4.09
CA ARG A 65 -7.59 0.32 4.13
C ARG A 65 -6.27 1.06 3.84
N LEU A 66 -6.25 2.38 4.02
CA LEU A 66 -5.03 3.18 4.08
C LEU A 66 -4.71 3.49 5.55
N TYR A 67 -3.60 2.96 6.04
CA TYR A 67 -3.23 3.02 7.45
C TYR A 67 -1.97 3.87 7.64
N THR A 68 -1.99 4.80 8.60
CA THR A 68 -0.86 5.70 8.88
C THR A 68 -0.47 5.64 10.35
N ASP A 69 0.81 5.39 10.61
CA ASP A 69 1.34 5.19 11.96
C ASP A 69 0.50 4.16 12.74
N TYR A 70 0.21 3.04 12.09
CA TYR A 70 -0.74 2.01 12.55
C TYR A 70 0.01 0.85 13.20
N SER A 71 -0.53 0.37 14.32
CA SER A 71 -0.07 -0.84 14.99
C SER A 71 -1.23 -1.81 15.19
N GLY A 72 -1.13 -3.02 14.66
CA GLY A 72 -2.23 -3.97 14.76
C GLY A 72 -2.17 -5.14 13.80
N LYS A 73 -3.33 -5.73 13.55
CA LYS A 73 -3.49 -6.94 12.72
C LYS A 73 -4.69 -6.83 11.80
N ASN A 74 -4.49 -7.15 10.53
CA ASN A 74 -5.55 -7.20 9.52
C ASN A 74 -5.56 -8.56 8.83
N THR A 75 -6.70 -8.97 8.26
CA THR A 75 -6.80 -10.24 7.54
C THR A 75 -7.62 -10.11 6.26
N ASN A 76 -7.18 -10.80 5.20
CA ASN A 76 -7.92 -10.99 3.95
C ASN A 76 -8.40 -9.69 3.26
N HIS A 77 -7.69 -8.58 3.45
CA HIS A 77 -7.97 -7.35 2.71
C HIS A 77 -7.42 -7.43 1.29
N GLN A 78 -8.30 -7.27 0.29
CA GLN A 78 -7.91 -7.32 -1.12
C GLN A 78 -6.84 -6.28 -1.48
N ASN A 79 -6.96 -5.07 -0.96
CA ASN A 79 -5.98 -4.00 -1.10
C ASN A 79 -5.74 -3.36 0.27
N SER A 80 -4.49 -3.09 0.64
CA SER A 80 -4.15 -2.31 1.82
C SER A 80 -2.82 -1.58 1.62
N ALA A 81 -2.69 -0.42 2.26
CA ALA A 81 -1.45 0.35 2.24
C ALA A 81 -1.10 0.85 3.64
N TYR A 82 0.19 0.78 3.98
CA TYR A 82 0.72 1.14 5.30
C TYR A 82 1.83 2.17 5.14
N PHE A 83 1.71 3.25 5.91
CA PHE A 83 2.58 4.42 5.81
C PHE A 83 3.14 4.85 7.19
N GLY A 84 4.16 5.70 7.16
CA GLY A 84 4.76 6.26 8.36
C GLY A 84 5.47 5.22 9.21
N THR A 85 5.38 5.38 10.52
CA THR A 85 5.93 4.44 11.51
C THR A 85 4.85 3.42 11.88
N SER A 86 4.67 2.42 11.02
CA SER A 86 3.67 1.35 11.20
C SER A 86 4.31 0.03 11.64
N ASN A 87 3.59 -0.76 12.45
CA ASN A 87 3.98 -2.11 12.87
C ASN A 87 2.78 -3.06 12.75
N VAL A 88 2.74 -3.88 11.69
CA VAL A 88 1.53 -4.62 11.32
C VAL A 88 1.79 -6.10 11.09
N THR A 89 0.85 -6.95 11.48
CA THR A 89 0.74 -8.33 10.99
C THR A 89 -0.45 -8.48 10.07
N VAL A 90 -0.26 -8.95 8.84
CA VAL A 90 -1.35 -9.15 7.87
C VAL A 90 -1.46 -10.63 7.51
N GLY A 91 -2.64 -11.21 7.73
CA GLY A 91 -2.94 -12.60 7.42
C GLY A 91 -3.73 -12.77 6.13
N TYR A 92 -3.36 -13.75 5.31
CA TYR A 92 -4.11 -14.19 4.13
C TYR A 92 -4.30 -15.70 4.16
N ASN A 93 -5.53 -16.16 3.96
CA ASN A 93 -5.88 -17.59 4.02
C ASN A 93 -6.99 -17.94 3.02
N MET A 94 -7.37 -19.21 3.00
CA MET A 94 -8.33 -19.79 2.05
C MET A 94 -7.94 -19.46 0.59
N PHE A 95 -8.86 -18.88 -0.19
CA PHE A 95 -8.65 -18.50 -1.59
C PHE A 95 -8.50 -16.98 -1.76
N ASN A 96 -8.12 -16.26 -0.70
CA ASN A 96 -8.03 -14.81 -0.76
C ASN A 96 -6.84 -14.35 -1.60
N VAL A 97 -7.07 -13.29 -2.35
CA VAL A 97 -6.03 -12.57 -3.09
C VAL A 97 -5.86 -11.19 -2.45
N GLY A 98 -4.62 -10.79 -2.19
CA GLY A 98 -4.29 -9.52 -1.54
C GLY A 98 -3.16 -8.79 -2.22
N LYS A 99 -3.25 -7.46 -2.26
CA LYS A 99 -2.17 -6.55 -2.66
C LYS A 99 -1.87 -5.61 -1.50
N LEU A 100 -0.61 -5.57 -1.07
CA LEU A 100 -0.12 -4.69 -0.01
C LEU A 100 0.88 -3.70 -0.56
N ILE A 101 0.80 -2.46 -0.10
CA ILE A 101 1.79 -1.42 -0.36
C ILE A 101 2.40 -1.01 0.98
N LEU A 102 3.70 -1.22 1.12
CA LEU A 102 4.45 -0.94 2.35
C LEU A 102 5.43 0.20 2.08
N ARG A 103 5.21 1.34 2.75
CA ARG A 103 5.95 2.59 2.56
C ARG A 103 6.64 3.04 3.85
N HIS A 104 7.58 3.97 3.71
CA HIS A 104 8.25 4.68 4.80
C HIS A 104 8.94 3.74 5.80
N ASP A 105 8.72 3.93 7.10
CA ASP A 105 9.32 3.15 8.19
C ASP A 105 8.37 2.04 8.69
N THR A 106 7.61 1.43 7.77
CA THR A 106 6.68 0.35 8.08
C THR A 106 7.42 -0.95 8.36
N LYS A 107 7.08 -1.63 9.45
CA LYS A 107 7.49 -2.99 9.76
C LYS A 107 6.28 -3.91 9.60
N ALA A 108 6.35 -4.84 8.66
CA ALA A 108 5.24 -5.72 8.34
C ALA A 108 5.63 -7.20 8.48
N LYS A 109 4.71 -7.98 9.06
CA LYS A 109 4.73 -9.44 9.02
C LYS A 109 3.55 -9.94 8.19
N VAL A 110 3.81 -10.64 7.09
CA VAL A 110 2.78 -11.26 6.24
C VAL A 110 2.74 -12.75 6.50
N ILE A 111 1.54 -13.28 6.80
CA ILE A 111 1.31 -14.72 7.00
C ILE A 111 0.32 -15.18 5.92
N ALA A 112 0.78 -15.99 4.97
CA ALA A 112 -0.03 -16.52 3.87
C ALA A 112 -0.21 -18.04 4.02
N LYS A 113 -1.45 -18.53 3.96
CA LYS A 113 -1.84 -19.94 4.17
C LYS A 113 -2.83 -20.44 3.12
N ASP A 114 -3.10 -21.74 3.13
CA ASP A 114 -4.03 -22.44 2.25
C ASP A 114 -3.72 -22.26 0.76
N HIS A 115 -4.54 -21.50 0.04
CA HIS A 115 -4.43 -21.21 -1.40
C HIS A 115 -4.31 -19.70 -1.67
N ALA A 116 -3.93 -18.91 -0.66
CA ALA A 116 -3.88 -17.46 -0.78
C ALA A 116 -2.79 -16.99 -1.75
N ILE A 117 -3.06 -15.89 -2.47
CA ILE A 117 -2.09 -15.25 -3.36
C ILE A 117 -1.89 -13.81 -2.87
N VAL A 118 -0.65 -13.46 -2.55
CA VAL A 118 -0.33 -12.13 -2.00
C VAL A 118 0.71 -11.44 -2.86
N ILE A 119 0.43 -10.20 -3.24
CA ILE A 119 1.35 -9.29 -3.91
C ILE A 119 1.76 -8.21 -2.90
N VAL A 120 3.05 -7.94 -2.78
CA VAL A 120 3.58 -6.91 -1.89
C VAL A 120 4.46 -5.96 -2.68
N ASN A 121 4.11 -4.69 -2.70
CA ASN A 121 5.00 -3.62 -3.14
C ASN A 121 5.76 -3.10 -1.91
N LEU A 122 7.09 -3.26 -1.90
CA LEU A 122 7.97 -2.83 -0.83
C LEU A 122 8.79 -1.62 -1.29
N LEU A 123 8.69 -0.52 -0.55
CA LEU A 123 9.31 0.75 -0.90
C LEU A 123 10.08 1.34 0.29
N ASP A 124 10.86 2.39 0.01
CA ASP A 124 11.53 3.23 1.01
C ASP A 124 12.42 2.45 2.00
N LYS A 125 12.10 2.50 3.30
CA LYS A 125 12.81 1.83 4.40
C LYS A 125 11.96 0.73 5.04
N ALA A 126 10.85 0.34 4.40
CA ALA A 126 9.94 -0.63 4.97
C ALA A 126 10.62 -1.99 5.15
N GLU A 127 10.30 -2.69 6.22
CA GLU A 127 10.84 -4.02 6.56
C GLU A 127 9.71 -5.05 6.43
N LEU A 128 10.00 -6.17 5.78
CA LEU A 128 9.02 -7.21 5.50
C LEU A 128 9.50 -8.59 5.95
N GLU A 129 8.75 -9.20 6.86
CA GLU A 129 8.87 -10.62 7.22
C GLU A 129 7.70 -11.41 6.62
N ILE A 130 7.97 -12.53 5.96
CA ILE A 130 6.94 -13.36 5.31
C ILE A 130 7.03 -14.79 5.81
N GLU A 131 5.89 -15.32 6.25
CA GLU A 131 5.67 -16.74 6.46
C GLU A 131 4.63 -17.26 5.47
N CYS A 132 5.07 -18.10 4.53
CA CYS A 132 4.19 -18.68 3.51
C CYS A 132 4.08 -20.20 3.70
N TYR A 133 2.84 -20.69 3.80
CA TYR A 133 2.50 -22.08 4.10
C TYR A 133 1.59 -22.68 3.03
N ASP A 134 1.45 -24.01 3.05
CA ASP A 134 0.54 -24.79 2.20
C ASP A 134 0.77 -24.56 0.69
N LYS A 135 -0.29 -24.21 -0.06
CA LYS A 135 -0.27 -23.88 -1.48
C LYS A 135 -0.34 -22.37 -1.72
N ALA A 136 -0.16 -21.55 -0.67
CA ALA A 136 -0.13 -20.12 -0.82
C ALA A 136 1.10 -19.68 -1.64
N SER A 137 1.04 -18.46 -2.17
CA SER A 137 2.17 -17.86 -2.86
C SER A 137 2.24 -16.36 -2.56
N VAL A 138 3.47 -15.86 -2.39
CA VAL A 138 3.72 -14.43 -2.18
C VAL A 138 4.69 -13.92 -3.24
N MET A 139 4.36 -12.80 -3.87
CA MET A 139 5.22 -12.10 -4.81
C MET A 139 5.54 -10.71 -4.26
N VAL A 140 6.82 -10.39 -4.16
CA VAL A 140 7.32 -9.12 -3.64
C VAL A 140 8.01 -8.33 -4.75
N PHE A 141 7.56 -7.10 -4.95
CA PHE A 141 8.14 -6.11 -5.85
C PHE A 141 8.89 -5.08 -5.01
N CYS A 142 10.22 -5.11 -5.11
CA CYS A 142 11.13 -4.24 -4.37
C CYS A 142 11.47 -3.01 -5.21
N TYR A 143 10.98 -1.83 -4.81
CA TYR A 143 11.31 -0.54 -5.42
C TYR A 143 12.35 0.15 -4.52
N ASP A 144 13.61 0.04 -4.92
CA ASP A 144 14.78 0.59 -4.22
C ASP A 144 15.03 0.05 -2.79
N ASN A 145 14.29 -0.99 -2.37
CA ASN A 145 14.37 -1.59 -1.03
C ASN A 145 14.27 -3.11 -1.08
N HIS A 146 15.25 -3.81 -0.50
CA HIS A 146 15.32 -5.28 -0.43
C HIS A 146 15.27 -5.83 1.00
N ASN A 147 14.73 -5.08 1.96
CA ASN A 147 14.62 -5.53 3.35
C ASN A 147 13.48 -6.56 3.54
N VAL A 148 13.70 -7.77 3.01
CA VAL A 148 12.76 -8.89 3.02
C VAL A 148 13.40 -10.10 3.70
N LYS A 149 12.71 -10.67 4.68
CA LYS A 149 12.98 -11.99 5.26
C LYS A 149 11.80 -12.89 4.96
N SER A 150 12.03 -14.08 4.45
CA SER A 150 10.91 -14.95 4.05
C SER A 150 11.20 -16.44 4.23
N ILE A 151 10.13 -17.19 4.47
CA ILE A 151 10.09 -18.65 4.40
C ILE A 151 8.92 -19.10 3.52
N GLY A 152 9.08 -20.24 2.84
CA GLY A 152 8.04 -20.84 2.00
C GLY A 152 8.03 -20.34 0.55
N ASN A 153 6.87 -20.42 -0.11
CA ASN A 153 6.71 -20.09 -1.53
C ASN A 153 6.65 -18.58 -1.77
N VAL A 154 7.81 -17.94 -1.76
CA VAL A 154 7.96 -16.49 -1.91
C VAL A 154 8.89 -16.17 -3.09
N LYS A 155 8.45 -15.27 -3.97
CA LYS A 155 9.26 -14.71 -5.06
C LYS A 155 9.53 -13.25 -4.79
N VAL A 156 10.80 -12.86 -4.74
CA VAL A 156 11.23 -11.47 -4.55
C VAL A 156 11.91 -10.98 -5.83
N GLN A 157 11.48 -9.83 -6.36
CA GLN A 157 12.07 -9.25 -7.55
C GLN A 157 12.26 -7.74 -7.43
N THR A 158 13.38 -7.26 -7.96
CA THR A 158 13.64 -5.83 -8.11
C THR A 158 12.70 -5.24 -9.15
N SER A 159 12.13 -4.09 -8.86
CA SER A 159 11.17 -3.40 -9.70
C SER A 159 11.53 -1.93 -9.82
N THR A 160 11.14 -1.33 -10.94
CA THR A 160 11.33 0.10 -11.22
C THR A 160 10.03 0.67 -11.76
N PHE A 161 9.79 1.95 -11.50
CA PHE A 161 8.68 2.66 -12.13
C PHE A 161 8.99 2.83 -13.63
N LYS A 162 7.99 2.56 -14.46
CA LYS A 162 8.11 2.77 -15.91
C LYS A 162 7.98 4.27 -16.16
N LYS A 163 9.10 4.90 -16.51
CA LYS A 163 9.15 6.29 -16.97
C LYS A 163 8.65 6.44 -18.39
#